data_AF-A0AAD6A6S5-F1
#
_entry.id   AF-A0AAD6A6S5-F1
#
_cell.length_a   1.000
_cell.length_b   1.000
_cell.length_c   1.000
_cell.angle_alpha   90.00
_cell.angle_beta   90.00
_cell.angle_gamma   90.00
#
_symmetry.space_group_name_H-M   'P 1'
#
loop_
_entity.id
_entity.type
_entity.pdbx_description
1 polymer ?
#
loop_
_entity_poly.entity_id
_entity_poly.type
_entity_poly.pdbx_seq_one_letter_code
_entity_poly.pdbx_strand_id
1 'polypeptide(L)' 'MLLFLLLLGIVGPHCTSARTHSLEYFYTGSSGVPHFPEFVTVGLVDEVPITHYDSNTKRVKPKQAGGHVWHCRI' A
#
# COMPACT_ATOMS: atom_id res chain seq x y z
N MET A 1 27.87 -33.49 15.27
CA MET A 1 27.46 -32.25 15.98
C MET A 1 27.79 -31.01 15.15
N LEU A 2 29.06 -30.81 14.75
CA LEU A 2 29.49 -29.65 13.97
C LEU A 2 28.85 -29.54 12.57
N LEU A 3 28.68 -30.66 11.86
CA LEU A 3 28.04 -30.70 10.52
C LEU A 3 26.55 -30.31 10.55
N PHE A 4 25.85 -30.63 11.63
CA PHE A 4 24.43 -30.35 11.80
C PHE A 4 24.19 -28.86 12.07
N LEU A 5 25.07 -28.24 12.86
CA LEU A 5 25.10 -26.79 13.10
C LEU A 5 25.44 -26.02 11.82
N LEU A 6 26.34 -26.55 10.99
CA LEU A 6 26.66 -25.98 9.68
C LEU A 6 25.41 -25.98 8.79
N LEU A 7 24.68 -27.09 8.68
CA LEU A 7 23.44 -27.18 7.91
C LEU A 7 22.35 -26.18 8.37
N LEU A 8 22.16 -25.99 9.68
CA LEU A 8 21.23 -24.99 10.21
C LEU A 8 21.65 -23.54 9.90
N GLY A 9 22.95 -23.28 9.71
CA GLY A 9 23.48 -21.94 9.39
C GLY A 9 23.39 -21.56 7.91
N ILE A 10 23.61 -22.50 6.98
CA ILE A 10 23.43 -22.30 5.53
C ILE A 10 21.97 -22.37 5.09
N VAL A 11 21.12 -23.11 5.83
CA VAL A 11 19.65 -23.08 5.74
C VAL A 11 19.08 -22.23 6.89
N GLY A 12 19.84 -21.23 7.36
CA GLY A 12 19.32 -20.17 8.22
C GLY A 12 18.31 -19.34 7.41
N PRO A 13 17.41 -18.59 8.07
CA PRO A 13 16.27 -17.96 7.42
C PRO A 13 16.77 -17.13 6.24
N HIS A 14 16.54 -17.65 5.02
CA HIS A 14 16.59 -16.87 3.79
C HIS A 14 15.89 -15.57 4.14
N CYS A 15 16.54 -14.43 3.89
CA CYS A 15 16.05 -13.12 4.27
C CYS A 15 14.59 -12.95 3.79
N THR A 16 13.66 -13.37 4.64
CA THR A 16 12.24 -13.14 4.46
C THR A 16 12.07 -11.75 5.00
N SER A 17 12.45 -10.77 4.17
CA SER A 17 11.97 -9.41 4.34
C SER A 17 10.47 -9.49 4.06
N ALA A 18 9.72 -9.92 5.07
CA ALA A 18 8.28 -9.90 5.08
C ALA A 18 7.89 -8.42 5.23
N ARG A 19 7.81 -7.73 4.09
CA ARG A 19 7.34 -6.36 4.06
C ARG A 19 5.85 -6.40 4.35
N THR A 20 5.45 -5.85 5.49
CA THR A 20 4.04 -5.63 5.81
C THR A 20 3.58 -4.43 5.00
N HIS A 21 2.55 -4.60 4.17
CA HIS A 21 1.91 -3.51 3.47
C HIS A 21 0.77 -2.95 4.32
N SER A 22 0.67 -1.62 4.45
CA SER A 22 -0.49 -0.97 5.08
C SER A 22 -1.43 -0.42 4.01
N LEU A 23 -2.74 -0.54 4.26
CA LEU A 23 -3.77 0.03 3.41
C LEU A 23 -4.71 0.86 4.27
N GLU A 24 -4.86 2.14 3.92
CA GLU A 24 -5.60 3.13 4.71
C GLU A 24 -6.64 3.86 3.85
N TYR A 25 -7.80 4.14 4.44
CA TYR A 25 -8.86 4.90 3.79
C TYR A 25 -9.23 6.13 4.62
N PHE A 26 -9.18 7.30 3.98
CA PHE A 26 -9.65 8.55 4.53
C PHE A 26 -11.01 8.88 3.92
N TYR A 27 -11.97 9.25 4.77
CA TYR A 27 -13.31 9.66 4.37
C TYR A 27 -13.57 11.06 4.90
N THR A 28 -13.99 11.96 4.03
CA THR A 28 -14.36 13.33 4.40
C THR A 28 -15.72 13.63 3.81
N GLY A 29 -16.70 13.82 4.68
CA GLY A 29 -18.04 14.28 4.32
C GLY A 29 -18.20 15.75 4.67
N SER A 30 -18.83 16.51 3.79
CA SER A 30 -19.27 17.87 4.09
C SER A 30 -20.72 18.04 3.63
N SER A 31 -21.47 18.98 4.22
CA SER A 31 -22.85 19.25 3.82
C SER A 31 -23.11 20.74 3.85
N GLY A 32 -23.84 21.25 2.85
CA GLY A 32 -24.26 22.66 2.80
C GLY A 32 -23.19 23.65 2.29
N VAL A 33 -22.09 23.19 1.70
CA VAL A 33 -21.07 24.07 1.11
C VAL A 33 -21.21 24.07 -0.42
N PRO A 34 -21.62 25.20 -1.03
CA PRO A 34 -21.71 25.28 -2.49
C PRO A 34 -20.33 25.12 -3.15
N HIS A 35 -20.28 24.35 -4.25
CA HIS A 35 -19.06 23.99 -5.01
C HIS A 35 -18.04 23.08 -4.31
N PHE A 36 -18.32 22.59 -3.10
CA PHE A 36 -17.46 21.62 -2.43
C PHE A 36 -18.10 20.24 -2.46
N PRO A 37 -17.33 19.15 -2.65
CA PRO A 37 -17.87 17.80 -2.64
C PRO A 37 -18.50 17.43 -1.30
N GLU A 38 -19.73 16.91 -1.37
CA GLU A 38 -20.40 16.32 -0.22
C GLU A 38 -19.63 15.12 0.35
N PHE A 39 -18.86 14.41 -0.48
CA PHE A 39 -18.07 13.27 -0.03
C PHE A 39 -16.79 13.07 -0.84
N VAL A 40 -15.68 12.88 -0.13
CA VAL A 40 -14.36 12.59 -0.69
C VAL A 40 -13.78 11.38 0.01
N THR A 41 -13.15 10.48 -0.75
CA THR A 41 -12.33 9.41 -0.19
C THR A 41 -10.98 9.26 -0.88
N VAL A 42 -9.97 8.92 -0.08
CA VAL A 42 -8.60 8.69 -0.51
C VAL A 42 -8.12 7.35 0.04
N GLY A 43 -7.65 6.46 -0.84
CA GLY A 43 -7.00 5.20 -0.45
C GLY A 43 -5.48 5.31 -0.58
N LEU A 44 -4.77 4.94 0.49
CA LEU A 44 -3.30 4.86 0.52
C LEU A 44 -2.84 3.40 0.60
N VAL A 45 -1.73 3.08 -0.06
CA VAL A 45 -0.95 1.85 0.15
C VAL A 45 0.46 2.27 0.51
N ASP A 46 0.97 1.84 1.66
CA ASP A 46 2.28 2.26 2.18
C ASP A 46 2.45 3.79 2.15
N GLU A 47 1.46 4.53 2.64
CA GLU A 47 1.41 6.01 2.64
C GLU A 47 1.32 6.66 1.23
N VAL A 48 1.28 5.87 0.16
CA VAL A 48 1.18 6.36 -1.22
C VAL A 48 -0.28 6.34 -1.69
N PRO A 49 -0.86 7.47 -2.15
CA PRO A 49 -2.24 7.50 -2.60
C PRO A 49 -2.43 6.74 -3.91
N ILE A 50 -3.26 5.71 -3.88
CA ILE A 50 -3.59 4.86 -5.03
C ILE A 50 -4.96 5.20 -5.64
N THR A 51 -5.89 5.72 -4.84
CA THR A 51 -7.25 6.03 -5.27
C THR A 51 -7.70 7.36 -4.69
N HIS A 52 -8.35 8.15 -5.53
CA HIS A 52 -9.06 9.35 -5.11
C HIS A 52 -10.46 9.30 -5.72
N TYR A 53 -11.46 9.51 -4.88
CA TYR A 53 -12.85 9.65 -5.27
C TYR A 53 -13.42 10.91 -4.65
N ASP A 54 -14.19 11.62 -5.45
CA ASP A 54 -14.87 12.85 -5.08
C ASP A 54 -16.30 12.78 -5.63
N SER A 55 -17.27 13.26 -4.85
CA SER A 55 -18.69 13.17 -5.17
C SER A 55 -19.12 14.04 -6.35
N ASN A 56 -18.33 15.07 -6.72
CA ASN A 56 -18.60 15.89 -7.89
C ASN A 56 -18.30 15.13 -9.20
N THR A 57 -17.18 14.43 -9.24
CA THR A 57 -16.70 13.75 -10.44
C THR A 57 -17.19 12.31 -10.53
N LYS A 58 -17.62 11.70 -9.41
CA LYS A 58 -18.10 10.30 -9.28
C LYS A 58 -17.20 9.29 -9.99
N ARG A 59 -15.90 9.58 -10.07
CA ARG A 59 -14.92 8.77 -10.79
C ARG A 59 -13.81 8.44 -9.83
N VAL A 60 -13.56 7.14 -9.66
CA VAL A 60 -12.31 6.69 -9.03
C VAL A 60 -11.19 7.04 -10.01
N LYS A 61 -10.27 7.90 -9.59
CA LYS A 61 -9.05 8.17 -10.33
C LYS A 61 -7.96 7.28 -9.74
N PRO A 62 -7.57 6.19 -10.41
CA PRO A 62 -6.39 5.44 -9.98
C PRO A 62 -5.19 6.36 -10.17
N LYS A 63 -4.57 6.74 -9.06
CA LYS A 63 -3.30 7.46 -9.06
C LYS A 63 -2.24 6.38 -8.95
N GLN A 64 -2.00 5.69 -10.07
CA GLN A 64 -1.03 4.59 -10.10
C GLN A 64 0.38 5.20 -9.94
N ALA A 65 0.85 5.30 -8.70
CA ALA A 65 2.28 5.31 -8.46
C ALA A 65 2.77 3.94 -8.92
N GLY A 66 3.57 3.92 -9.98
CA GLY A 66 4.03 2.70 -10.64
C GLY A 66 4.40 1.66 -9.59
N GLY A 67 3.79 0.48 -9.71
CA GLY A 67 4.17 -0.65 -8.87
C GLY A 67 5.66 -0.85 -9.06
N HIS A 68 6.44 -0.57 -8.01
CA HIS A 68 7.81 -1.01 -7.96
C HIS A 68 7.72 -2.54 -7.94
N VAL A 69 7.86 -3.14 -9.12
CA VAL A 69 8.11 -4.57 -9.28
C VAL A 69 9.49 -4.77 -8.66
N TRP A 70 9.52 -5.00 -7.35
CA TRP A 70 10.74 -5.35 -6.64
C TRP A 70 11.11 -6.76 -7.11
N HIS A 71 11.87 -6.79 -8.20
CA HIS A 71 12.59 -7.98 -8.61
C HIS A 71 13.53 -8.32 -7.45
N CYS A 72 13.19 -9.34 -6.67
CA CYS A 72 14.15 -10.01 -5.82
C CYS A 72 15.22 -10.57 -6.76
N ARG A 73 16.33 -9.84 -6.92
CA ARG A 73 17.47 -10.32 -7.67
C ARG A 73 18.32 -11.12 -6.67
N ILE A 74 18.10 -12.44 -6.73
CA ILE A 74 18.99 -13.56 -6.36
C ILE A 74 20.41 -13.15 -6.00
#